data_AF-A0A0G1VVD4-F1
#
_entry.id   AF-A0A0G1VVD4-F1
#
_cell.length_a   1.000
_cell.length_b   1.000
_cell.length_c   1.000
_cell.angle_alpha   90.00
_cell.angle_beta   90.00
_cell.angle_gamma   90.00
#
_symmetry.space_group_name_H-M   'P 1'
#
loop_
_entity.id
_entity.type
_entity.pdbx_description
1 polymer ?
#
loop_
_entity_poly.entity_id
_entity_poly.type
_entity_poly.pdbx_seq_one_letter_code
_entity_poly.pdbx_strand_id
1 'polypeptide(L)' 'MRRHRRIRAKVSGTASRPRLSVFRSNRSISVQLIDDEKAVTLASA' A
#
# COMPACT_ATOMS: atom_id res chain seq x y z
N MET A 1 1.39 12.15 -5.56
CA MET A 1 1.65 12.11 -4.10
C MET A 1 0.50 12.60 -3.22
N ARG A 2 -0.10 13.79 -3.47
CA ARG A 2 -1.15 14.36 -2.59
C ARG A 2 -2.36 13.44 -2.34
N ARG A 3 -2.89 12.77 -3.37
CA ARG A 3 -4.02 11.83 -3.23
C ARG A 3 -3.68 10.62 -2.38
N HIS A 4 -2.53 9.98 -2.64
CA HIS A 4 -2.04 8.85 -1.84
C HIS A 4 -1.88 9.23 -0.37
N ARG A 5 -1.35 10.42 -0.06
CA ARG A 5 -1.20 10.88 1.32
C ARG A 5 -2.55 11.06 2.03
N ARG A 6 -3.56 11.62 1.34
CA ARG A 6 -4.92 11.76 1.88
C ARG A 6 -5.58 10.41 2.16
N ILE A 7 -5.40 9.42 1.28
CA ILE A 7 -5.94 8.06 1.48
C ILE A 7 -5.24 7.38 2.66
N ARG A 8 -3.90 7.48 2.76
CA ARG A 8 -3.12 6.92 3.88
C ARG A 8 -3.44 7.54 5.23
N ALA A 9 -3.99 8.77 5.28
CA ALA A 9 -4.47 9.36 6.52
C ALA A 9 -5.74 8.69 7.08
N LYS A 10 -6.50 7.97 6.23
CA LYS A 10 -7.75 7.28 6.62
C LYS A 10 -7.61 5.75 6.58
N VAL A 11 -6.65 5.23 5.81
CA VAL A 11 -6.42 3.81 5.60
C VAL A 11 -5.02 3.46 6.10
N SER A 12 -4.95 2.81 7.25
CA SER A 12 -3.78 2.15 7.81
C SER A 12 -3.90 0.64 7.62
N GLY A 13 -2.78 -0.03 7.32
CA GLY A 13 -2.69 -1.48 7.23
C GLY A 13 -2.30 -2.08 8.57
N THR A 14 -3.13 -2.95 9.11
CA THR A 14 -2.82 -3.74 10.32
C THR A 14 -2.45 -5.17 9.93
N ALA A 15 -1.91 -5.96 10.85
CA ALA A 15 -1.58 -7.36 10.58
C ALA A 15 -2.78 -8.20 10.09
N SER A 16 -4.00 -7.89 10.55
CA SER A 16 -5.22 -8.56 10.10
C SER A 16 -5.78 -8.02 8.79
N ARG A 17 -5.48 -6.75 8.47
CA ARG A 17 -5.91 -6.09 7.23
C ARG A 17 -4.79 -5.22 6.67
N PRO A 18 -3.79 -5.83 6.02
CA PRO A 18 -2.66 -5.09 5.47
C PRO A 18 -3.09 -4.15 4.34
N ARG A 19 -2.35 -3.05 4.19
CA ARG A 19 -2.64 -2.00 3.22
C ARG A 19 -2.06 -2.37 1.86
N LEU A 20 -2.92 -2.40 0.84
CA LEU A 20 -2.50 -2.56 -0.55
C LEU A 20 -2.09 -1.20 -1.15
N SER A 21 -0.83 -1.08 -1.57
CA SER A 21 -0.29 0.07 -2.28
C SER A 21 -0.17 -0.26 -3.76
N VAL A 22 -0.91 0.46 -4.60
CA VAL A 22 -0.90 0.26 -6.06
C VAL A 22 -0.17 1.42 -6.73
N PHE A 23 0.83 1.09 -7.55
CA PHE A 23 1.49 2.02 -8.45
C PHE A 23 1.22 1.61 -9.89
N ARG A 24 0.53 2.47 -10.63
CA ARG A 24 0.22 2.24 -12.04
C ARG A 24 1.11 3.12 -12.91
N SER A 25 1.85 2.49 -13.80
CA SER A 25 2.57 3.15 -14.90
C SER A 25 1.81 2.95 -16.22
N ASN A 26 2.32 3.53 -17.31
CA ASN A 26 1.76 3.31 -18.66
C ASN A 26 2.03 1.91 -19.20
N ARG A 27 2.99 1.17 -18.62
CA ARG A 27 3.44 -0.15 -19.10
C ARG A 27 2.95 -1.30 -18.23
N SER A 28 2.94 -1.12 -16.92
CA SER A 28 2.55 -2.16 -15.97
C SER A 28 2.00 -1.56 -14.68
N ILE A 29 1.33 -2.41 -13.92
CA ILE A 29 0.82 -2.11 -12.59
C ILE A 29 1.68 -2.90 -11.61
N SER A 30 2.23 -2.19 -10.63
CA SER A 30 2.94 -2.78 -9.50
C SER A 30 2.11 -2.62 -8.24
N VAL A 31 2.04 -3.65 -7.43
CA VAL A 31 1.26 -3.71 -6.20
C VAL A 31 2.13 -4.22 -5.05
N GLN A 32 1.92 -3.66 -3.87
CA GLN A 32 2.60 -4.06 -2.65
C GLN A 32 1.57 -4.21 -1.53
N LEU A 33 1.61 -5.34 -0.83
CA LEU A 33 0.84 -5.58 0.37
C LEU A 33 1.73 -5.28 1.58
N ILE A 34 1.36 -4.29 2.38
CA ILE A 34 2.21 -3.74 3.45
C ILE A 34 1.46 -3.80 4.78
N ASP A 35 2.12 -4.32 5.81
CA ASP A 35 1.71 -4.17 7.21
C ASP A 35 2.36 -2.90 7.78
N ASP A 36 1.56 -1.89 8.12
CA ASP A 36 2.07 -0.61 8.60
C ASP A 36 2.48 -0.68 10.09
N GLU A 37 2.00 -1.65 10.88
CA GLU A 37 2.38 -1.83 12.29
C GLU A 37 3.82 -2.34 12.41
N LYS A 38 4.16 -3.32 11.56
CA LYS A 38 5.51 -3.91 11.51
C LYS A 38 6.41 -3.23 10.48
N ALA A 39 5.85 -2.35 9.66
CA ALA A 39 6.49 -1.75 8.49
C ALA A 39 7.10 -2.79 7.53
N VAL A 40 6.43 -3.95 7.37
CA VAL A 40 6.89 -5.07 6.54
C VAL A 40 6.03 -5.20 5.28
N THR A 41 6.68 -5.37 4.14
CA THR A 41 6.01 -5.76 2.90
C THR A 41 5.82 -7.28 2.88
N LEU A 42 4.56 -7.71 2.87
CA LEU A 42 4.16 -9.11 2.89
C LEU A 42 4.20 -9.75 1.50
N ALA A 43 3.86 -8.97 0.46
CA ALA A 43 3.85 -9.43 -0.93
C ALA A 43 4.06 -8.26 -1.89
N SER A 44 4.69 -8.52 -3.03
CA SER A 44 4.85 -7.56 -4.12
C SER A 44 4.67 -8.24 -5.47
N ALA A 45 3.95 -7.60 -6.40
CA ALA A 45 3.75 -8.07 -7.77
C ALA A 45 3.75 -6.90 -8.77
#